data_AF-A0A6A3JT02-F1
#
_entry.id   AF-A0A6A3JT02-F1
#
_cell.length_a   1.000
_cell.length_b   1.000
_cell.length_c   1.000
_cell.angle_alpha   90.00
_cell.angle_beta   90.00
_cell.angle_gamma   90.00
#
_symmetry.space_group_name_H-M   'P 1'
#
loop_
_entity.id
_entity.type
_entity.pdbx_description
1 polymer ?
#
loop_
_entity_poly.entity_id
_entity_poly.type
_entity_poly.pdbx_seq_one_letter_code
_entity_poly.pdbx_strand_id
1 'polypeptide(L)' 'MIYIEYSQLTSVPSALTRLDPYYLALTGNPITELPSEIFEVTDMLYLGIGSTLISELPQNVTNL' A
#
# COMPACT_ATOMS: atom_id res chain seq x y z
N MET A 1 8.28 -10.04 -1.88
CA MET A 1 8.62 -8.65 -2.23
C MET A 1 7.87 -8.31 -3.50
N ILE A 2 7.13 -7.21 -3.52
CA ILE A 2 6.31 -6.75 -4.65
C ILE A 2 6.68 -5.29 -4.95
N TYR A 3 7.03 -5.01 -6.20
CA TYR A 3 7.39 -3.68 -6.69
C TYR A 3 6.48 -3.32 -7.86
N ILE A 4 5.71 -2.25 -7.70
CA ILE A 4 4.87 -1.67 -8.75
C ILE A 4 5.12 -0.17 -8.69
N GLU A 5 6.25 0.27 -9.24
CA GLU A 5 6.68 1.67 -9.17
C GLU A 5 6.45 2.39 -10.51
N TYR A 6 6.27 3.71 -10.45
CA TYR A 6 6.11 4.60 -11.61
C TYR A 6 5.11 4.07 -12.65
N SER A 7 4.02 3.50 -12.15
CA SER A 7 2.93 2.96 -12.96
C SER A 7 1.70 3.88 -12.85
N GLN A 8 0.58 3.46 -13.44
CA GLN A 8 -0.67 4.23 -13.45
C GLN A 8 -1.70 3.67 -12.45
N LEU A 9 -1.24 3.09 -11.33
CA LEU A 9 -2.15 2.59 -10.30
C LEU A 9 -2.84 3.77 -9.61
N THR A 10 -4.17 3.85 -9.71
CA THR A 10 -4.97 4.89 -9.03
C THR A 10 -5.46 4.46 -7.66
N SER A 11 -5.38 3.17 -7.34
CA SER A 11 -5.76 2.58 -6.05
C SER A 11 -4.89 1.35 -5.77
N VAL A 12 -4.84 0.91 -4.51
CA VAL A 12 -4.17 -0.34 -4.15
C VAL A 12 -5.16 -1.51 -4.24
N PRO A 13 -4.94 -2.51 -5.11
CA PRO A 13 -5.83 -3.67 -5.18
C PRO A 13 -5.77 -4.48 -3.89
N SER A 14 -6.92 -4.88 -3.34
CA SER A 14 -7.00 -5.79 -2.19
C SER A 14 -6.35 -7.16 -2.44
N ALA A 15 -6.10 -7.51 -3.71
CA ALA A 15 -5.33 -8.69 -4.05
C ALA A 15 -3.88 -8.61 -3.54
N LEU A 16 -3.29 -7.42 -3.45
CA LEU A 16 -1.90 -7.26 -3.00
C LEU A 16 -1.74 -7.58 -1.52
N THR A 17 -2.73 -7.25 -0.68
CA THR A 17 -2.71 -7.55 0.76
C THR A 17 -2.88 -9.05 1.02
N ARG A 18 -3.67 -9.75 0.19
CA ARG A 18 -3.82 -11.22 0.25
C ARG A 18 -2.56 -12.01 -0.10
N LEU A 19 -1.58 -11.37 -0.74
CA LEU A 19 -0.29 -12.01 -1.05
C LEU A 19 0.68 -11.97 0.14
N ASP A 20 0.28 -11.38 1.26
CA ASP A 20 1.05 -11.23 2.49
C ASP A 20 2.51 -10.76 2.24
N PRO A 21 2.70 -9.62 1.56
CA PRO A 21 4.03 -9.20 1.15
C PRO A 21 4.87 -8.70 2.33
N TYR A 22 6.03 -9.31 2.53
CA TYR A 22 7.06 -8.77 3.43
C TYR A 22 7.58 -7.36 3.03
N TYR A 23 7.48 -7.00 1.74
CA TYR A 23 7.93 -5.69 1.21
C TYR A 23 7.01 -5.30 0.05
N LEU A 24 6.37 -4.14 0.14
CA LEU A 24 5.48 -3.60 -0.89
C LEU A 24 5.89 -2.17 -1.25
N ALA A 25 6.31 -1.95 -2.49
CA ALA A 25 6.67 -0.63 -3.01
C ALA A 25 5.72 -0.21 -4.14
N LEU A 26 5.06 0.93 -3.94
CA LEU A 26 4.07 1.54 -4.82
C LEU A 26 4.49 2.97 -5.23
N THR A 27 5.78 3.27 -5.14
CA THR A 27 6.35 4.61 -5.39
C THR A 27 5.96 5.16 -6.75
N GLY A 28 5.57 6.43 -6.83
CA GLY A 28 5.34 7.11 -8.11
C GLY A 28 4.06 6.72 -8.84
N ASN A 29 3.09 6.11 -8.15
CA ASN A 29 1.76 5.86 -8.69
C ASN A 29 0.77 6.96 -8.29
N PRO A 30 -0.23 7.28 -9.12
CA PRO A 30 -1.27 8.28 -8.81
C PRO A 30 -2.32 7.75 -7.81
N ILE A 31 -1.90 7.01 -6.78
CA ILE A 31 -2.76 6.47 -5.73
C ILE A 31 -3.22 7.63 -4.84
N THR A 32 -4.53 7.77 -4.65
CA THR A 32 -5.12 8.82 -3.80
C THR A 32 -5.48 8.34 -2.40
N GLU A 33 -5.66 7.03 -2.23
CA GLU A 33 -6.10 6.41 -0.98
C GLU A 33 -5.42 5.06 -0.74
N LEU A 34 -5.24 4.71 0.53
CA LEU A 34 -4.80 3.38 0.95
C LEU A 34 -5.97 2.63 1.58
N PRO A 35 -6.22 1.37 1.18
CA PRO A 35 -7.15 0.50 1.89
C PRO A 35 -6.62 0.24 3.31
N SER A 36 -7.49 0.20 4.32
CA SER A 36 -7.08 -0.08 5.71
C SER A 36 -6.40 -1.44 5.85
N GLU A 37 -6.79 -2.40 5.02
CA GLU A 37 -6.27 -3.77 4.95
C GLU A 37 -4.77 -3.81 4.62
N ILE A 38 -4.17 -2.73 4.09
CA ILE A 38 -2.72 -2.67 3.88
C ILE A 38 -1.94 -2.73 5.20
N PHE A 39 -2.55 -2.25 6.29
CA PHE A 39 -1.96 -2.27 7.63
C PHE A 39 -2.28 -3.55 8.41
N GLU A 40 -3.09 -4.45 7.83
CA GLU A 40 -3.42 -5.75 8.44
C GLU A 40 -2.49 -6.88 7.96
N VAL A 41 -1.57 -6.58 7.03
CA VAL A 41 -0.54 -7.51 6.56
C VAL A 41 0.45 -7.78 7.69
N THR A 42 0.34 -8.96 8.31
CA THR A 42 0.98 -9.27 9.60
C THR A 42 2.52 -9.25 9.52
N ASP A 43 3.05 -9.69 8.39
CA ASP A 43 4.49 -9.91 8.20
C ASP A 43 5.15 -8.78 7.37
N MET A 44 4.45 -7.69 7.07
CA MET A 44 4.97 -6.60 6.24
C MET A 44 6.03 -5.78 6.99
N LEU A 45 7.27 -5.81 6.48
CA LEU A 45 8.38 -5.06 7.05
C LEU A 45 8.54 -3.67 6.45
N TYR A 46 7.99 -3.44 5.25
CA TYR A 46 8.12 -2.18 4.55
C TYR A 46 6.97 -1.91 3.58
N LEU A 47 6.43 -0.69 3.67
CA LEU A 47 5.47 -0.11 2.75
C LEU A 47 6.05 1.19 2.17
N GLY A 48 6.39 1.16 0.88
CA GLY A 48 6.87 2.33 0.13
C GLY A 48 5.74 2.99 -0.64
N ILE A 49 5.37 4.21 -0.27
CA ILE A 49 4.28 4.98 -0.91
C ILE A 49 4.75 6.38 -1.33
N GLY A 50 6.06 6.55 -1.54
CA GLY A 50 6.65 7.83 -1.95
C GLY A 50 6.09 8.31 -3.29
N SER A 51 6.00 9.63 -3.48
CA SER A 51 5.51 10.21 -4.73
C SER A 51 4.13 9.69 -5.19
N THR A 52 3.26 9.38 -4.24
CA THR A 52 1.83 9.12 -4.47
C THR A 52 1.01 10.40 -4.21
N LEU A 53 -0.32 10.32 -4.40
CA LEU A 53 -1.26 11.43 -4.16
C LEU A 53 -2.05 11.25 -2.87
N ILE A 54 -1.58 10.37 -1.97
CA ILE A 54 -2.22 10.11 -0.68
C ILE A 54 -2.13 11.38 0.19
N SER A 55 -3.28 11.92 0.58
CA SER A 55 -3.38 13.08 1.47
C SER A 55 -3.67 12.72 2.93
N GLU A 56 -4.21 11.53 3.17
CA GLU A 56 -4.58 11.04 4.48
C GLU A 56 -4.32 9.53 4.61
N LEU A 57 -4.08 9.08 5.84
CA LEU A 57 -4.02 7.66 6.17
C LEU A 57 -5.42 7.17 6.59
N PRO A 58 -5.77 5.90 6.34
CA PRO A 58 -7.07 5.36 6.73
C PRO A 58 -7.26 5.41 8.25
N GLN A 59 -8.48 5.75 8.71
CA GLN A 59 -8.78 5.98 10.12
C GLN A 59 -9.01 4.70 10.96
N ASN A 60 -9.19 3.55 10.32
CA ASN A 60 -9.54 2.28 10.98
C ASN A 60 -8.42 1.24 10.89
N VAL A 61 -7.21 1.62 11.29
CA VAL A 61 -6.08 0.68 11.41
C VAL A 61 -6.13 0.04 12.80
N THR A 62 -6.42 -1.25 12.85
CA THR A 62 -6.60 -1.99 14.11
C THR A 62 -5.34 -2.74 14.57
N ASN A 63 -4.36 -2.91 13.68
CA ASN A 63 -3.06 -3.54 13.94
C ASN A 63 -1.95 -2.53 13.60
N LEU A 64 -1.04 -2.29 14.55
CA LEU A 64 0.17 -1.49 14.38
C LEU A 64 1.38 -2.30 14.83
#